data_AF-A0A836Q732-F1
#
_entry.id   AF-A0A836Q732-F1
#
_cell.length_a   1.000
_cell.length_b   1.000
_cell.length_c   1.000
_cell.angle_alpha   90.00
_cell.angle_beta   90.00
_cell.angle_gamma   90.00
#
_symmetry.space_group_name_H-M   'P 1'
#
loop_
_entity.id
_entity.type
_entity.pdbx_description
1 polymer ?
#
loop_
_entity_poly.entity_id
_entity_poly.type
_entity_poly.pdbx_seq_one_letter_code
_entity_poly.pdbx_strand_id
1 'polypeptide(L)'
;MKTETIRQIRNILLRTFAVTFVLNLLMATATFGLWDTWTSITGQWFHTSPQSLGPQMVNFFTTIKFFALFVLLGPALALHWTLRAEAKEAV
;
A
#
# COMPACT_ATOMS: atom_id res chain seq x y z
N MET A 1 -25.29 10.94 -2.01
CA MET A 1 -24.61 10.34 -0.83
C MET A 1 -24.50 11.43 0.23
N LYS A 2 -24.76 11.16 1.52
CA LYS A 2 -24.63 12.20 2.56
C LYS A 2 -23.15 12.63 2.63
N THR A 3 -22.86 13.94 2.68
CA THR A 3 -21.49 14.51 2.76
C THR A 3 -20.66 13.87 3.87
N GLU A 4 -21.30 13.50 4.98
CA GLU A 4 -20.69 12.76 6.08
C GLU A 4 -20.15 11.38 5.67
N THR A 5 -20.89 10.62 4.84
CA THR A 5 -20.42 9.34 4.31
C THR A 5 -19.19 9.50 3.42
N ILE A 6 -19.16 10.54 2.58
CA ILE A 6 -18.00 10.86 1.72
C ILE A 6 -16.76 11.13 2.58
N ARG A 7 -16.94 11.90 3.66
CA ARG A 7 -15.88 12.24 4.62
C ARG A 7 -15.35 11.00 5.34
N GLN A 8 -16.23 10.09 5.74
CA GLN A 8 -15.86 8.83 6.37
C GLN A 8 -15.07 7.93 5.42
N ILE A 9 -15.53 7.73 4.19
CA ILE A 9 -14.84 6.93 3.17
C ILE A 9 -13.43 7.47 2.93
N ARG A 10 -13.29 8.79 2.69
CA ARG A 10 -11.99 9.44 2.52
C ARG A 10 -11.07 9.17 3.72
N ASN A 11 -11.57 9.33 4.94
CA ASN A 11 -10.76 9.12 6.15
C ASN A 11 -10.32 7.66 6.29
N ILE A 12 -11.18 6.70 5.97
CA ILE A 12 -10.83 5.28 5.96
C ILE A 12 -9.73 5.03 4.92
N LEU A 13 -9.90 5.51 3.68
CA LEU A 13 -8.90 5.35 2.62
C LEU A 13 -7.54 5.92 3.00
N LEU A 14 -7.50 7.13 3.58
CA LEU A 14 -6.25 7.76 4.03
C LEU A 14 -5.59 7.01 5.20
N ARG A 15 -6.39 6.55 6.18
CA ARG A 15 -5.87 5.77 7.32
C ARG A 15 -5.33 4.42 6.85
N THR A 16 -6.07 3.73 5.99
CA THR A 16 -5.62 2.47 5.40
C THR A 16 -4.35 2.70 4.57
N PHE A 17 -4.28 3.77 3.78
CA PHE A 17 -3.07 4.12 3.04
C PHE A 17 -1.87 4.31 3.97
N ALA A 18 -2.03 5.05 5.06
CA ALA A 18 -0.96 5.28 6.02
C ALA A 18 -0.46 3.97 6.65
N VAL A 19 -1.38 3.10 7.08
CA VAL A 19 -1.03 1.78 7.63
C VAL A 19 -0.34 0.91 6.59
N THR A 20 -0.88 0.82 5.37
CA THR A 20 -0.27 0.08 4.26
C THR A 20 1.13 0.60 3.95
N PHE A 21 1.33 1.92 3.95
CA PHE A 21 2.63 2.53 3.68
C PHE A 21 3.66 2.16 4.76
N VAL A 22 3.30 2.27 6.05
CA VAL A 22 4.18 1.89 7.16
C VAL A 22 4.53 0.41 7.11
N LEU A 23 3.54 -0.47 6.92
CA LEU A 23 3.79 -1.91 6.80
C LEU A 23 4.67 -2.23 5.60
N ASN A 24 4.46 -1.57 4.47
CA ASN A 24 5.29 -1.78 3.28
C ASN A 24 6.74 -1.34 3.52
N LEU A 25 6.96 -0.24 4.24
CA LEU A 25 8.30 0.19 4.62
C LEU A 25 8.98 -0.82 5.56
N LEU A 26 8.27 -1.28 6.60
CA LEU A 26 8.76 -2.32 7.51
C LEU A 26 9.11 -3.60 6.73
N MET A 27 8.23 -4.02 5.83
CA MET A 27 8.47 -5.20 4.99
C MET A 27 9.69 -5.01 4.09
N ALA A 28 9.83 -3.85 3.44
CA ALA A 28 11.01 -3.52 2.64
C ALA A 28 12.29 -3.60 3.49
N THR A 29 12.30 -3.00 4.67
CA THR A 29 13.46 -3.07 5.57
C THR A 29 13.78 -4.51 5.99
N ALA A 30 12.77 -5.33 6.30
CA ALA A 30 12.96 -6.72 6.66
C ALA A 30 13.42 -7.57 5.47
N THR A 31 12.87 -7.37 4.27
CA THR A 31 13.25 -8.13 3.07
C THR A 31 14.68 -7.84 2.66
N PHE A 32 15.07 -6.56 2.60
CA PHE A 32 16.43 -6.19 2.18
C PHE A 32 17.45 -6.39 3.29
N GLY A 33 17.10 -6.13 4.55
CA GLY A 33 17.99 -6.30 5.70
C GLY A 33 18.23 -7.75 6.09
N LEU A 34 17.31 -8.67 5.76
CA LEU A 34 17.40 -10.10 6.07
C LEU A 34 17.46 -10.95 4.79
N TRP A 35 17.97 -10.39 3.69
CA TRP A 35 17.94 -11.05 2.38
C TRP A 35 18.55 -12.47 2.42
N ASP A 36 19.76 -12.60 3.00
CA ASP A 36 20.45 -13.88 3.11
C ASP A 36 19.66 -14.89 3.95
N THR A 37 19.04 -14.43 5.04
CA THR A 37 18.16 -15.26 5.88
C THR A 37 16.95 -15.74 5.09
N TRP A 38 16.28 -14.86 4.34
CA TRP A 38 15.15 -15.23 3.51
C TRP A 38 15.55 -16.25 2.44
N THR A 39 16.64 -16.00 1.70
CA THR A 39 17.11 -16.93 0.66
C THR A 39 17.45 -18.30 1.22
N SER A 40 18.07 -18.37 2.40
CA SER A 40 18.37 -19.61 3.10
C SER A 40 17.10 -20.36 3.53
N ILE A 41 16.18 -19.69 4.23
CA ILE A 41 14.92 -20.29 4.71
C ILE A 41 14.11 -20.82 3.52
N THR A 42 13.93 -20.01 2.47
CA THR A 42 13.12 -20.44 1.34
C THR A 42 13.78 -21.54 0.53
N GLY A 43 15.11 -21.54 0.44
CA GLY A 43 15.86 -22.62 -0.17
C GLY A 43 15.70 -23.93 0.59
N GLN A 44 15.76 -23.89 1.93
CA GLN A 44 15.62 -25.08 2.78
C GLN A 44 14.19 -25.61 2.83
N TRP A 45 13.20 -24.74 3.00
CA TRP A 45 11.82 -25.17 3.25
C TRP A 45 11.04 -25.44 1.96
N PHE A 46 11.25 -24.61 0.95
CA PHE A 46 10.49 -24.68 -0.31
C PHE A 46 11.32 -25.25 -1.45
N HIS A 47 12.55 -25.70 -1.21
CA HIS A 47 13.46 -26.25 -2.23
C HIS A 47 13.59 -25.34 -3.46
N THR A 48 13.47 -24.03 -3.24
CA THR A 48 13.38 -23.05 -4.31
C THR A 48 14.76 -22.44 -4.58
N SER A 49 15.09 -22.22 -5.85
CA SER A 49 16.36 -21.57 -6.19
C SER A 49 16.37 -20.11 -5.68
N PRO A 50 17.50 -19.63 -5.11
CA PRO A 50 17.61 -18.24 -4.65
C PRO A 50 17.33 -17.21 -5.75
N GLN A 51 17.56 -17.56 -7.01
CA GLN A 51 17.34 -16.69 -8.17
C GLN A 51 15.86 -16.40 -8.42
N SER A 52 14.96 -17.25 -7.94
CA SER A 52 13.51 -17.08 -8.10
C SER A 52 12.91 -16.04 -7.14
N LEU A 53 13.57 -15.76 -6.01
CA LEU A 53 13.07 -14.85 -4.98
C LEU A 53 13.01 -13.40 -5.43
N GLY A 54 14.03 -12.95 -6.17
CA GLY A 54 14.13 -11.57 -6.66
C GLY A 54 12.87 -11.14 -7.42
N PRO A 55 12.49 -11.86 -8.50
CA PRO A 55 11.25 -11.58 -9.23
C PRO A 55 9.99 -11.59 -8.36
N GLN A 56 9.88 -12.49 -7.39
CA GLN A 56 8.72 -12.55 -6.49
C GLN A 56 8.64 -11.33 -5.57
N MET A 57 9.77 -10.89 -5.02
CA MET A 57 9.81 -9.69 -4.19
C MET A 57 9.51 -8.43 -5.01
N VAL A 58 10.03 -8.34 -6.24
CA VAL A 58 9.69 -7.25 -7.17
C VAL A 58 8.19 -7.23 -7.46
N ASN A 59 7.59 -8.38 -7.76
CA ASN A 59 6.15 -8.48 -8.00
C ASN A 59 5.36 -8.04 -6.76
N PHE A 60 5.67 -8.59 -5.59
CA PHE A 60 5.04 -8.25 -4.32
C PHE A 60 5.06 -6.74 -4.03
N PHE A 61 6.23 -6.10 -4.11
CA PHE A 61 6.35 -4.65 -3.88
C PHE A 61 5.64 -3.83 -4.96
N THR A 62 5.63 -4.31 -6.20
CA THR A 62 4.92 -3.63 -7.30
C THR A 62 3.41 -3.68 -7.07
N THR A 63 2.86 -4.84 -6.71
CA THR A 63 1.44 -5.00 -6.39
C THR A 63 1.02 -4.14 -5.21
N ILE A 64 1.80 -4.12 -4.12
CA ILE A 64 1.50 -3.29 -2.94
C ILE A 64 1.57 -1.79 -3.29
N LYS A 65 2.58 -1.36 -4.04
CA LYS A 65 2.67 0.03 -4.52
C LYS A 65 1.46 0.41 -5.37
N PHE A 66 1.06 -0.46 -6.29
CA PHE A 66 -0.11 -0.25 -7.13
C PHE A 66 -1.38 -0.10 -6.29
N PHE A 67 -1.62 -1.02 -5.36
CA PHE A 67 -2.75 -0.98 -4.45
C PHE A 67 -2.76 0.31 -3.60
N ALA A 68 -1.63 0.64 -2.97
CA ALA A 68 -1.52 1.83 -2.12
C ALA A 68 -1.81 3.11 -2.90
N LEU A 69 -1.25 3.26 -4.11
CA LEU A 69 -1.40 4.48 -4.90
C LEU A 69 -2.75 4.58 -5.58
N PHE A 70 -3.18 3.54 -6.29
CA PHE A 70 -4.34 3.62 -7.18
C PHE A 70 -5.65 3.20 -6.52
N VAL A 71 -5.60 2.31 -5.52
CA VAL A 71 -6.82 1.82 -4.84
C VAL A 71 -7.10 2.63 -3.58
N LEU A 72 -6.06 3.08 -2.87
CA LEU A 72 -6.25 3.85 -1.63
C LEU A 72 -6.07 5.36 -1.84
N LEU A 73 -4.87 5.80 -2.23
CA LEU A 73 -4.53 7.22 -2.26
C LEU A 73 -5.27 8.00 -3.34
N GLY A 74 -5.33 7.48 -4.58
CA GLY A 74 -6.01 8.13 -5.69
C GLY A 74 -7.48 8.47 -5.36
N PRO A 75 -8.29 7.48 -4.96
CA PRO A 75 -9.68 7.71 -4.56
C PRO A 75 -9.79 8.64 -3.33
N ALA A 76 -8.89 8.51 -2.34
CA ALA A 76 -8.89 9.40 -1.19
C ALA A 76 -8.68 10.86 -1.58
N LEU A 77 -7.73 11.13 -2.47
CA LEU A 77 -7.46 12.47 -2.97
C LEU A 77 -8.62 13.00 -3.80
N ALA A 78 -9.20 12.19 -4.69
CA ALA A 78 -10.39 12.57 -5.45
C ALA A 78 -11.53 13.03 -4.53
N LEU A 79 -11.87 12.23 -3.51
CA LEU A 79 -12.90 12.59 -2.52
C LEU A 79 -12.53 13.83 -1.70
N HIS A 80 -11.25 14.03 -1.39
CA HIS A 80 -10.78 15.23 -0.71
C HIS A 80 -11.05 16.49 -1.53
N TRP A 81 -10.74 16.47 -2.83
CA TRP A 81 -10.98 17.60 -3.72
C TRP A 81 -12.48 17.84 -3.97
N THR A 82 -13.29 16.80 -4.10
CA THR A 82 -14.76 16.92 -4.21
C THR A 82 -15.34 17.62 -2.99
N LEU A 83 -15.01 17.17 -1.77
CA LEU A 83 -15.46 17.80 -0.53
C LEU A 83 -14.99 19.26 -0.41
N ARG A 84 -13.80 19.57 -0.92
CA ARG A 84 -13.26 20.93 -0.92
C ARG A 84 -14.01 21.83 -1.92
N ALA A 85 -14.44 21.30 -3.06
CA ALA A 85 -15.25 22.04 -4.02
C ALA A 85 -16.64 22.36 -3.45
N GLU A 86 -17.33 21.35 -2.90
CA GLU A 86 -18.64 21.53 -2.25
C GLU A 86 -18.58 22.57 -1.12
N ALA A 87 -17.52 22.57 -0.31
CA ALA A 87 -17.36 23.53 0.78
C ALA A 87 -17.12 24.98 0.29
N LYS A 88 -16.60 25.17 -0.93
CA LYS A 88 -16.43 26.51 -1.52
C LYS A 88 -17.72 27.05 -2.14
N GLU A 89 -18.56 26.18 -2.68
CA GLU A 89 -19.85 26.56 -3.27
C GLU A 89 -20.92 26.92 -2.22
N ALA A 90 -20.73 26.47 -0.98
CA ALA A 90 -21.64 26.76 0.13
C ALA A 90 -21.34 28.09 0.87
N VAL A 91 -20.33 28.85 0.44
CA VAL A 91 -19.90 30.15 0.98
C VAL A 91 -20.24 31.23 -0.04
#